data_AF-A0AAW2ZWZ5-F1
#
_entry.id   AF-A0AAW2ZWZ5-F1
#
_cell.length_a   1.000
_cell.length_b   1.000
_cell.length_c   1.000
_cell.angle_alpha   90.00
_cell.angle_beta   90.00
_cell.angle_gamma   90.00
#
_symmetry.space_group_name_H-M   'P 1'
#
loop_
_entity.id
_entity.type
_entity.pdbx_description
1 polymer ?
#
loop_
_entity_poly.entity_id
_entity_poly.type
_entity_poly.pdbx_seq_one_letter_code
_entity_poly.pdbx_strand_id
1 'polypeptide(L)'
;MVIVTEAMVLEKERQNAARREALNKRSQKLSHVTEPDPNFPPECCCVKPIIYHNIREQVPVPQQRFMYILAGLYITLMVLIIYNIVAALVAFILGGNVTHFGLSFLFLLGIPGAWISWYYNVYCAVVYSSRPRQKLALLGLFLGVAFDVWMAVGVTGFGGCGWLYAFSLMRNVTSFVMILISAILWSLHGFALCVVMLRYWRVSGTLLRHRENIYGQSIV
;
A
#
# COMPACT_ATOMS: atom_id res chain seq x y z
N MET A 1 -37.22 8.31 -50.12
CA MET A 1 -37.32 7.20 -49.14
C MET A 1 -36.25 6.18 -49.53
N VAL A 2 -35.14 6.11 -48.78
CA VAL A 2 -34.08 5.12 -49.05
C VAL A 2 -34.61 3.77 -48.61
N ILE A 3 -34.88 2.88 -49.56
CA ILE A 3 -35.37 1.53 -49.27
C ILE A 3 -34.15 0.72 -48.84
N VAL A 4 -34.04 0.45 -47.54
CA VAL A 4 -32.99 -0.40 -46.99
C VAL A 4 -33.32 -1.84 -47.36
N THR A 5 -32.54 -2.43 -48.26
CA THR A 5 -32.67 -3.83 -48.67
C THR A 5 -31.88 -4.74 -47.73
N GLU A 6 -32.32 -5.99 -47.56
CA GLU A 6 -31.64 -6.98 -46.68
C GLU A 6 -30.15 -7.16 -47.05
N ALA A 7 -29.84 -7.11 -48.36
CA ALA A 7 -28.47 -7.17 -48.86
C ALA A 7 -27.59 -6.02 -48.33
N MET A 8 -28.14 -4.81 -48.21
CA MET A 8 -27.41 -3.66 -47.65
C MET A 8 -27.15 -3.81 -46.15
N VAL A 9 -28.07 -4.43 -45.41
CA VAL A 9 -27.91 -4.68 -43.96
C VAL A 9 -26.82 -5.71 -43.73
N LEU A 10 -26.86 -6.83 -44.47
CA LEU A 10 -25.88 -7.90 -44.36
C LEU A 10 -24.45 -7.42 -44.67
N GLU A 11 -24.30 -6.57 -45.69
CA GLU A 11 -23.00 -6.00 -46.04
C GLU A 11 -22.50 -5.07 -44.95
N LYS A 12 -23.38 -4.24 -44.37
CA LYS A 12 -23.04 -3.35 -43.25
C LYS A 12 -22.65 -4.13 -41.99
N GLU A 13 -23.30 -5.25 -41.71
CA GLU A 13 -22.96 -6.14 -40.60
C GLU A 13 -21.59 -6.79 -40.79
N ARG A 14 -21.29 -7.29 -41.99
CA ARG A 14 -19.96 -7.83 -42.34
C ARG A 14 -18.88 -6.77 -42.21
N GLN A 15 -19.15 -5.57 -42.71
CA GLN A 15 -18.23 -4.43 -42.62
C GLN A 15 -17.98 -4.03 -41.16
N ASN A 16 -19.02 -4.03 -40.32
CA ASN A 16 -18.92 -3.75 -38.89
C ASN A 16 -18.17 -4.87 -38.14
N ALA A 17 -18.39 -6.13 -38.49
CA ALA A 17 -17.67 -7.27 -37.91
C ALA A 17 -16.18 -7.23 -38.25
N ALA A 18 -15.84 -6.98 -39.51
CA ALA A 18 -14.45 -6.81 -39.95
C ALA A 18 -13.77 -5.62 -39.23
N ARG A 19 -14.50 -4.51 -39.04
CA ARG A 19 -14.00 -3.35 -38.30
C ARG A 19 -13.78 -3.66 -36.82
N ARG A 20 -14.67 -4.44 -36.18
CA ARG A 20 -14.51 -4.91 -34.79
C ARG A 20 -13.30 -5.84 -34.65
N GLU A 21 -13.10 -6.77 -35.58
CA GLU A 21 -11.94 -7.65 -35.56
C GLU A 21 -10.62 -6.89 -35.77
N ALA A 22 -10.59 -5.92 -36.68
CA ALA A 22 -9.43 -5.06 -36.87
C ALA A 22 -9.13 -4.21 -35.63
N LEU A 23 -10.16 -3.69 -34.96
CA LEU A 23 -10.04 -2.98 -33.69
C LEU A 23 -9.53 -3.90 -32.57
N ASN A 24 -10.03 -5.14 -32.47
CA ASN A 24 -9.55 -6.12 -31.49
C ASN A 24 -8.10 -6.55 -31.76
N LYS A 25 -7.72 -6.76 -33.02
CA LYS A 25 -6.31 -7.05 -33.38
C LYS A 25 -5.41 -5.86 -33.08
N ARG A 26 -5.90 -4.62 -33.25
CA ARG A 26 -5.17 -3.40 -32.92
C ARG A 26 -5.05 -3.18 -31.42
N SER A 27 -6.11 -3.44 -30.64
CA SER A 27 -6.07 -3.35 -29.17
C SER A 27 -5.16 -4.42 -28.57
N GLN A 28 -5.19 -5.65 -29.10
CA GLN A 28 -4.31 -6.74 -28.68
C GLN A 28 -2.84 -6.52 -29.07
N LYS A 29 -2.57 -5.89 -30.22
CA LYS A 29 -1.19 -5.48 -30.56
C LYS A 29 -0.71 -4.29 -29.72
N LEU A 30 -1.60 -3.38 -29.34
CA LEU A 30 -1.27 -2.25 -28.49
C LEU A 30 -1.01 -2.67 -27.03
N SER A 31 -1.70 -3.70 -26.53
CA SER A 31 -1.51 -4.19 -25.16
C SER A 31 -0.11 -4.77 -24.91
N HIS A 32 0.57 -5.32 -25.93
CA HIS A 32 1.93 -5.84 -25.80
C HIS A 32 3.04 -4.77 -26.01
N VAL A 33 2.69 -3.58 -26.48
CA VAL A 33 3.65 -2.50 -26.80
C VAL A 33 3.64 -1.38 -25.75
N THR A 34 2.72 -1.41 -24.78
CA THR A 34 2.42 -0.24 -23.93
C THR A 34 2.55 -0.49 -22.42
N GLU A 35 2.86 -1.70 -21.95
CA GLU A 35 3.14 -1.90 -20.52
C GLU A 35 4.60 -1.54 -20.22
N PRO A 36 4.87 -0.50 -19.40
CA PRO A 36 6.24 -0.13 -19.06
C PRO A 36 6.93 -1.23 -18.27
N ASP A 37 8.25 -1.36 -18.44
CA ASP A 37 9.03 -2.38 -17.75
C ASP A 37 8.81 -2.33 -16.22
N PRO A 38 8.65 -3.49 -15.56
CA PRO A 38 8.52 -3.56 -14.11
C PRO A 38 9.65 -2.79 -13.41
N ASN A 39 9.30 -1.95 -12.44
CA ASN A 39 10.26 -1.09 -11.72
C ASN A 39 10.27 -1.34 -10.19
N PHE A 40 9.43 -2.25 -9.70
CA PHE A 40 9.24 -2.50 -8.28
C PHE A 40 9.09 -4.01 -7.96
N PRO A 41 9.64 -4.51 -6.83
CA PRO A 41 10.58 -3.83 -5.93
C PRO A 41 11.91 -3.52 -6.64
N PRO A 42 12.68 -2.51 -6.16
CA PRO A 42 14.01 -2.22 -6.69
C PRO A 42 14.86 -3.49 -6.67
N GLU A 43 15.80 -3.63 -7.61
CA GLU A 43 16.74 -4.75 -7.66
C GLU A 43 17.65 -4.76 -6.41
N CYS A 44 17.12 -5.27 -5.30
CA CYS A 44 17.81 -5.40 -4.03
C CYS A 44 17.38 -6.75 -3.42
N CYS A 45 18.34 -7.50 -2.90
CA CYS A 45 18.12 -8.81 -2.28
C CYS A 45 17.49 -9.88 -3.20
N CYS A 46 18.08 -10.11 -4.39
CA CYS A 46 17.76 -11.24 -5.29
C CYS A 46 16.32 -11.30 -5.84
N VAL A 47 15.52 -10.25 -5.68
CA VAL A 47 14.15 -10.16 -6.24
C VAL A 47 14.20 -9.36 -7.54
N LYS A 48 13.77 -9.97 -8.64
CA LYS A 48 13.56 -9.25 -9.91
C LYS A 48 12.35 -8.31 -9.77
N PRO A 49 12.32 -7.14 -10.42
CA PRO A 49 11.13 -6.30 -10.42
C PRO A 49 9.98 -7.05 -11.12
N ILE A 50 8.84 -7.16 -10.44
CA ILE A 50 7.66 -7.91 -10.90
C ILE A 50 6.54 -6.94 -11.29
N ILE A 51 6.53 -5.73 -10.72
CA ILE A 51 5.42 -4.80 -10.80
C ILE A 51 5.89 -3.46 -11.35
N TYR A 52 5.12 -2.87 -12.26
CA TYR A 52 5.28 -1.48 -12.64
C TYR A 52 4.47 -0.58 -11.68
N HIS A 53 5.19 0.20 -10.85
CA HIS A 53 4.65 1.12 -9.87
C HIS A 53 5.07 2.55 -10.21
N ASN A 54 4.11 3.39 -10.62
CA ASN A 54 4.34 4.81 -10.89
C ASN A 54 3.15 5.65 -10.42
N ILE A 55 3.32 6.36 -9.31
CA ILE A 55 2.27 7.19 -8.71
C ILE A 55 1.86 8.34 -9.65
N ARG A 56 2.81 8.99 -10.31
CA ARG A 56 2.53 10.19 -11.12
C ARG A 56 1.71 9.87 -12.36
N GLU A 57 1.91 8.68 -12.91
CA GLU A 57 1.27 8.24 -14.15
C GLU A 57 -0.02 7.46 -13.91
N GLN A 58 -0.04 6.53 -12.96
CA GLN A 58 -1.18 5.63 -12.76
C GLN A 58 -2.23 6.17 -11.79
N VAL A 59 -1.87 7.06 -10.85
CA VAL A 59 -2.80 7.58 -9.85
C VAL A 59 -3.43 8.88 -10.35
N PRO A 60 -4.77 9.04 -10.28
CA PRO A 60 -5.40 10.29 -10.71
C PRO A 60 -4.95 11.47 -9.86
N VAL A 61 -4.77 12.64 -10.51
CA VAL A 61 -4.15 13.84 -9.91
C VAL A 61 -4.69 14.21 -8.51
N PRO A 62 -6.02 14.19 -8.25
CA PRO A 62 -6.54 14.53 -6.92
C PRO A 62 -6.06 13.59 -5.80
N GLN A 63 -5.75 12.33 -6.11
CA GLN A 63 -5.35 11.30 -5.16
C GLN A 63 -3.83 11.11 -5.07
N GLN A 64 -3.03 11.73 -5.95
CA GLN A 64 -1.57 11.59 -5.95
C GLN A 64 -0.94 12.01 -4.62
N ARG A 65 -1.37 13.16 -4.08
CA ARG A 65 -0.87 13.65 -2.77
C ARG A 65 -1.12 12.65 -1.65
N PHE A 66 -2.29 12.01 -1.64
CA PHE A 66 -2.63 10.99 -0.67
C PHE A 66 -1.70 9.77 -0.80
N MET A 67 -1.43 9.32 -2.03
CA MET A 67 -0.54 8.19 -2.29
C MET A 67 0.91 8.49 -1.87
N TYR A 68 1.41 9.70 -2.10
CA TYR A 68 2.74 10.10 -1.63
C TYR A 68 2.86 10.11 -0.10
N ILE A 69 1.83 10.59 0.61
CA ILE A 69 1.80 10.53 2.09
C ILE A 69 1.83 9.07 2.56
N LEU A 70 1.05 8.20 1.92
CA LEU A 70 1.01 6.78 2.25
C LEU A 70 2.36 6.09 1.99
N ALA A 71 3.05 6.46 0.90
CA ALA A 71 4.41 6.00 0.61
C ALA A 71 5.42 6.47 1.65
N GLY A 72 5.31 7.74 2.08
CA GLY A 72 6.12 8.28 3.18
C GLY A 72 5.93 7.50 4.48
N LEU A 73 4.69 7.13 4.82
CA LEU A 73 4.41 6.27 5.98
C LEU A 73 5.03 4.88 5.82
N TYR A 74 4.97 4.28 4.63
CA TYR A 74 5.59 2.98 4.39
C TYR A 74 7.10 2.99 4.59
N ILE A 75 7.78 4.03 4.08
CA ILE A 75 9.22 4.22 4.30
C ILE A 75 9.50 4.48 5.78
N THR A 76 8.66 5.28 6.44
CA THR A 76 8.79 5.57 7.88
C THR A 76 8.69 4.28 8.70
N LEU A 77 7.75 3.39 8.40
CA LEU A 77 7.64 2.07 9.03
C LEU A 77 8.95 1.26 8.91
N MET A 78 9.57 1.23 7.73
CA MET A 78 10.85 0.53 7.54
C MET A 78 11.95 1.11 8.45
N VAL A 79 12.05 2.44 8.53
CA VAL A 79 13.00 3.14 9.40
C VAL A 79 12.72 2.84 10.88
N LEU A 80 11.44 2.83 11.29
CA LEU A 80 11.03 2.52 12.66
C LEU A 80 11.39 1.08 13.06
N ILE A 81 11.21 0.10 12.17
CA ILE A 81 11.60 -1.29 12.42
C ILE A 81 13.12 -1.39 12.63
N ILE A 82 13.91 -0.72 11.79
CA ILE A 82 15.38 -0.70 11.94
C ILE A 82 15.76 -0.03 13.26
N TYR A 83 15.16 1.12 13.57
CA TYR A 83 15.41 1.83 14.83
C TYR A 83 15.05 0.96 16.04
N ASN A 84 13.93 0.23 15.98
CA ASN A 84 13.50 -0.71 17.03
C ASN A 84 14.56 -1.79 17.28
N ILE A 85 15.14 -2.38 16.23
CA ILE A 85 16.22 -3.39 16.35
C ILE A 85 17.47 -2.77 16.99
N VAL A 86 17.85 -1.56 16.58
CA VAL A 86 19.00 -0.84 17.17
C VAL A 86 18.76 -0.53 18.65
N ALA A 87 17.57 -0.04 19.01
CA ALA A 87 17.22 0.23 20.41
C ALA A 87 17.22 -1.06 21.25
N ALA A 88 16.69 -2.16 20.72
CA ALA A 88 16.70 -3.46 21.39
C ALA A 88 18.13 -4.02 21.54
N LEU A 89 19.00 -3.81 20.55
CA LEU A 89 20.42 -4.19 20.61
C LEU A 89 21.16 -3.44 21.72
N VAL A 90 20.99 -2.11 21.79
CA VAL A 90 21.60 -1.28 22.84
C VAL A 90 21.10 -1.72 24.22
N ALA A 91 19.79 -1.96 24.35
CA ALA A 91 19.22 -2.46 25.59
C ALA A 91 19.81 -3.82 25.99
N PHE A 92 20.00 -4.74 25.05
CA PHE A 92 20.62 -6.04 25.28
C PHE A 92 22.08 -5.92 25.74
N ILE A 93 22.90 -5.11 25.05
CA ILE A 93 24.32 -4.89 25.43
C ILE A 93 24.43 -4.33 26.86
N LEU A 94 23.46 -3.51 27.29
CA LEU A 94 23.41 -2.91 28.62
C LEU A 94 22.70 -3.79 29.67
N GLY A 95 22.66 -5.11 29.46
CA GLY A 95 22.12 -6.08 30.42
C GLY A 95 20.61 -6.33 30.29
N GLY A 96 20.01 -5.97 29.16
CA GLY A 96 18.62 -6.24 28.84
C GLY A 96 18.35 -7.68 28.41
N ASN A 97 17.08 -7.97 28.10
CA ASN A 97 16.64 -9.33 27.79
C ASN A 97 17.00 -9.77 26.35
N VAL A 98 17.75 -10.87 26.22
CA VAL A 98 18.13 -11.47 24.93
C VAL A 98 16.92 -11.90 24.08
N THR A 99 15.83 -12.37 24.69
CA THR A 99 14.64 -12.79 23.95
C THR A 99 13.96 -11.59 23.31
N HIS A 100 13.94 -10.44 23.98
CA HIS A 100 13.39 -9.20 23.42
C HIS A 100 14.19 -8.75 22.20
N PHE A 101 15.53 -8.76 22.28
CA PHE A 101 16.38 -8.49 21.13
C PHE A 101 16.17 -9.48 19.99
N GLY A 102 16.15 -10.79 20.25
CA GLY A 102 15.91 -11.80 19.21
C GLY A 102 14.56 -11.63 18.51
N LEU A 103 13.49 -11.37 19.26
CA LEU A 103 12.16 -11.15 18.71
C LEU A 103 12.04 -9.84 17.92
N SER A 104 12.91 -8.86 18.16
CA SER A 104 12.89 -7.59 17.40
C SER A 104 13.09 -7.79 15.89
N PHE A 105 13.81 -8.83 15.48
CA PHE A 105 14.02 -9.16 14.06
C PHE A 105 12.77 -9.71 13.37
N LEU A 106 11.83 -10.31 14.10
CA LEU A 106 10.56 -10.80 13.50
C LEU A 106 9.79 -9.65 12.84
N PHE A 107 9.93 -8.42 13.36
CA PHE A 107 9.26 -7.25 12.80
C PHE A 107 9.77 -6.85 11.41
N LEU A 108 10.89 -7.39 10.94
CA LEU A 108 11.30 -7.25 9.53
C LEU A 108 10.26 -7.82 8.56
N LEU A 109 9.49 -8.84 8.98
CA LEU A 109 8.36 -9.38 8.21
C LEU A 109 7.22 -8.35 8.07
N GLY A 110 7.19 -7.35 8.96
CA GLY A 110 6.27 -6.22 8.87
C GLY A 110 6.47 -5.38 7.61
N ILE A 111 7.67 -5.35 7.02
CA ILE A 111 7.96 -4.61 5.78
C ILE A 111 7.19 -5.19 4.59
N PRO A 112 7.41 -6.47 4.18
CA PRO A 112 6.62 -7.06 3.10
C PRO A 112 5.14 -7.21 3.50
N GLY A 113 4.85 -7.45 4.79
CA GLY A 113 3.49 -7.51 5.31
C GLY A 113 2.72 -6.20 5.09
N ALA A 114 3.32 -5.06 5.40
CA ALA A 114 2.74 -3.72 5.21
C ALA A 114 2.55 -3.39 3.72
N TRP A 115 3.50 -3.77 2.88
CA TRP A 115 3.40 -3.62 1.44
C TRP A 115 2.15 -4.33 0.90
N ILE A 116 2.00 -5.61 1.23
CA ILE A 116 0.91 -6.46 0.73
C ILE A 116 -0.43 -6.06 1.35
N SER A 117 -0.47 -5.87 2.66
CA SER A 117 -1.72 -5.67 3.39
C SER A 117 -2.37 -4.34 3.06
N TRP A 118 -1.64 -3.23 3.14
CA TRP A 118 -2.21 -1.91 2.94
C TRP A 118 -1.63 -1.14 1.75
N TYR A 119 -0.31 -0.96 1.63
CA TYR A 119 0.24 -0.03 0.63
C TYR A 119 -0.21 -0.37 -0.79
N TYR A 120 0.06 -1.61 -1.21
CA TYR A 120 -0.24 -2.08 -2.56
C TYR A 120 -1.74 -2.23 -2.79
N ASN A 121 -2.50 -2.68 -1.79
CA ASN A 121 -3.95 -2.77 -1.90
C ASN A 121 -4.59 -1.39 -2.06
N VAL A 122 -4.13 -0.37 -1.32
CA VAL A 122 -4.60 1.01 -1.47
C VAL A 122 -4.23 1.55 -2.85
N TYR A 123 -2.99 1.32 -3.29
CA TYR A 123 -2.55 1.69 -4.64
C TYR A 123 -3.48 1.10 -5.72
N CYS A 124 -3.67 -0.21 -5.72
CA CYS A 124 -4.56 -0.89 -6.65
C CYS A 124 -6.02 -0.42 -6.53
N ALA A 125 -6.48 -0.11 -5.31
CA ALA A 125 -7.85 0.36 -5.10
C ALA A 125 -8.07 1.76 -5.70
N VAL A 126 -7.06 2.63 -5.66
CA VAL A 126 -7.11 3.97 -6.26
C VAL A 126 -6.95 3.90 -7.77
N VAL A 127 -6.02 3.10 -8.28
CA VAL A 127 -5.76 2.97 -9.73
C VAL A 127 -6.93 2.26 -10.44
N TYR A 128 -7.35 1.10 -9.95
CA TYR A 128 -8.34 0.26 -10.64
C TYR A 128 -9.78 0.46 -10.18
N SER A 129 -10.02 1.27 -9.14
CA SER A 129 -11.35 1.58 -8.61
C SER A 129 -12.21 0.31 -8.37
N SER A 130 -11.62 -0.67 -7.66
CA SER A 130 -12.18 -2.00 -7.44
C SER A 130 -12.71 -2.18 -6.01
N ARG A 131 -14.00 -2.54 -5.86
CA ARG A 131 -14.67 -2.72 -4.55
C ARG A 131 -13.96 -3.75 -3.63
N PRO A 132 -13.59 -4.95 -4.10
CA PRO A 132 -12.86 -5.90 -3.25
C PRO A 132 -11.50 -5.36 -2.77
N ARG A 133 -10.74 -4.72 -3.67
CA ARG A 133 -9.45 -4.10 -3.32
C ARG A 133 -9.63 -2.98 -2.31
N GLN A 134 -10.70 -2.19 -2.39
CA GLN A 134 -11.00 -1.15 -1.40
C GLN A 134 -11.24 -1.72 0.00
N LYS A 135 -12.00 -2.81 0.11
CA LYS A 135 -12.23 -3.50 1.39
C LYS A 135 -10.94 -4.10 1.96
N LEU A 136 -10.14 -4.76 1.13
CA LEU A 136 -8.84 -5.31 1.52
C LEU A 136 -7.86 -4.23 1.95
N ALA A 137 -7.79 -3.12 1.21
CA ALA A 137 -6.98 -1.95 1.55
C ALA A 137 -7.32 -1.39 2.93
N LEU A 138 -8.62 -1.27 3.22
CA LEU A 138 -9.06 -0.78 4.51
C LEU A 138 -8.79 -1.76 5.65
N LEU A 139 -9.05 -3.05 5.45
CA LEU A 139 -8.71 -4.09 6.42
C LEU A 139 -7.19 -4.07 6.70
N GLY A 140 -6.37 -3.95 5.66
CA GLY A 140 -4.93 -3.82 5.80
C GLY A 140 -4.50 -2.58 6.57
N LEU A 141 -5.11 -1.42 6.30
CA LEU A 141 -4.83 -0.18 7.03
C LEU A 141 -5.20 -0.32 8.52
N PHE A 142 -6.34 -0.96 8.81
CA PHE A 142 -6.74 -1.26 10.19
C PHE A 142 -5.74 -2.17 10.89
N LEU A 143 -5.30 -3.25 10.22
CA LEU A 143 -4.26 -4.14 10.76
C LEU A 143 -2.93 -3.42 10.97
N GLY A 144 -2.56 -2.50 10.07
CA GLY A 144 -1.38 -1.65 10.23
C GLY A 144 -1.47 -0.75 11.47
N VAL A 145 -2.61 -0.10 11.69
CA VAL A 145 -2.85 0.70 12.90
C VAL A 145 -2.79 -0.18 14.16
N ALA A 146 -3.40 -1.37 14.14
CA ALA A 146 -3.35 -2.29 15.26
C ALA A 146 -1.91 -2.75 15.55
N PHE A 147 -1.11 -2.98 14.51
CA PHE A 147 0.32 -3.29 14.64
C PHE A 147 1.10 -2.12 15.26
N ASP A 148 0.88 -0.90 14.81
CA ASP A 148 1.53 0.29 15.39
C ASP A 148 1.15 0.47 16.86
N VAL A 149 -0.10 0.24 17.24
CA VAL A 149 -0.56 0.26 18.64
C VAL A 149 0.15 -0.81 19.46
N TRP A 150 0.26 -2.04 18.93
CA TRP A 150 1.00 -3.11 19.59
C TRP A 150 2.46 -2.74 19.83
N MET A 151 3.13 -2.17 18.81
CA MET A 151 4.52 -1.73 18.90
C MET A 151 4.69 -0.55 19.87
N ALA A 152 3.76 0.40 19.86
CA ALA A 152 3.76 1.54 20.78
C ALA A 152 3.56 1.10 22.23
N VAL A 153 2.68 0.14 22.50
CA VAL A 153 2.52 -0.47 23.84
C VAL A 153 3.82 -1.17 24.25
N GLY A 154 4.39 -1.98 23.36
CA GLY A 154 5.70 -2.61 23.53
C GLY A 154 5.79 -3.48 24.77
N VAL A 155 5.00 -4.56 24.82
CA VAL A 155 4.99 -5.51 25.95
C VAL A 155 6.40 -6.06 26.18
N THR A 156 6.85 -6.02 27.43
CA THR A 156 8.16 -6.51 27.85
C THR A 156 8.33 -7.98 27.45
N GLY A 157 9.43 -8.31 26.77
CA GLY A 157 9.70 -9.65 26.26
C GLY A 157 9.12 -9.98 24.88
N PHE A 158 8.40 -9.08 24.20
CA PHE A 158 7.83 -9.32 22.86
C PHE A 158 8.56 -8.60 21.70
N GLY A 159 9.74 -8.02 21.96
CA GLY A 159 10.61 -7.38 20.96
C GLY A 159 10.22 -5.97 20.51
N GLY A 160 9.02 -5.50 20.87
CA GLY A 160 8.59 -4.12 20.61
C GLY A 160 9.22 -3.14 21.62
N CYS A 161 9.88 -2.11 21.11
CA CYS A 161 10.43 -0.99 21.87
C CYS A 161 9.37 0.10 22.04
N GLY A 162 8.40 -0.16 22.93
CA GLY A 162 7.29 0.74 23.25
C GLY A 162 7.31 1.22 24.70
N TRP A 163 6.20 1.83 25.13
CA TRP A 163 6.06 2.50 26.42
C TRP A 163 6.31 1.57 27.63
N LEU A 164 5.74 0.36 27.62
CA LEU A 164 5.90 -0.58 28.75
C LEU A 164 7.36 -1.04 28.89
N TYR A 165 8.04 -1.30 27.76
CA TYR A 165 9.44 -1.66 27.78
C TYR A 165 10.35 -0.50 28.20
N ALA A 166 10.05 0.73 27.77
CA ALA A 166 10.78 1.92 28.21
C ALA A 166 10.77 2.02 29.75
N PHE A 167 9.58 1.92 30.36
CA PHE A 167 9.46 2.03 31.82
C PHE A 167 10.15 0.90 32.58
N SER A 168 10.29 -0.29 31.98
CA SER A 168 11.04 -1.39 32.58
C SER A 168 12.55 -1.15 32.69
N LEU A 169 13.10 -0.22 31.91
CA LEU A 169 14.53 0.05 31.77
C LEU A 169 14.99 1.40 32.33
N MET A 170 14.19 2.05 33.19
CA MET A 170 14.49 3.38 33.76
C MET A 170 15.85 3.48 34.47
N ARG A 171 16.42 2.36 34.94
CA ARG A 171 17.74 2.34 35.59
C ARG A 171 18.90 2.64 34.63
N ASN A 172 18.75 2.29 33.35
CA ASN A 172 19.76 2.49 32.32
C ASN A 172 19.34 3.66 31.42
N VAL A 173 19.86 4.86 31.69
CA VAL A 173 19.45 6.11 31.02
C VAL A 173 19.55 6.01 29.49
N THR A 174 20.63 5.43 28.96
CA THR A 174 20.83 5.26 27.52
C THR A 174 19.75 4.42 26.87
N SER A 175 19.47 3.23 27.41
CA SER A 175 18.42 2.34 26.91
C SER A 175 17.05 2.98 27.04
N PHE A 176 16.79 3.62 28.19
CA PHE A 176 15.53 4.30 28.47
C PHE A 176 15.23 5.37 27.42
N VAL A 177 16.18 6.27 27.14
CA VAL A 177 15.99 7.37 26.17
C VAL A 177 15.76 6.83 24.75
N MET A 178 16.54 5.85 24.31
CA MET A 178 16.39 5.25 22.98
C MET A 178 15.01 4.57 22.79
N ILE A 179 14.57 3.80 23.79
CA ILE A 179 13.27 3.12 23.73
C ILE A 179 12.13 4.12 23.87
N LEU A 180 12.30 5.18 24.66
CA LEU A 180 11.32 6.27 24.77
C LEU A 180 11.11 6.97 23.42
N ILE A 181 12.19 7.27 22.70
CA ILE A 181 12.10 7.82 21.34
C ILE A 181 11.36 6.84 20.42
N SER A 182 11.68 5.54 20.49
CA SER A 182 10.98 4.51 19.72
C SER A 182 9.47 4.51 20.01
N ALA A 183 9.08 4.55 21.30
CA ALA A 183 7.68 4.54 21.73
C ALA A 183 6.90 5.75 21.19
N ILE A 184 7.52 6.94 21.22
CA ILE A 184 6.94 8.17 20.66
C ILE A 184 6.78 8.04 19.15
N LEU A 185 7.81 7.56 18.44
CA LEU A 185 7.77 7.39 16.99
C LEU A 185 6.68 6.39 16.56
N TRP A 186 6.55 5.24 17.23
CA TRP A 186 5.47 4.28 16.98
C TRP A 186 4.09 4.90 17.22
N SER A 187 3.94 5.68 18.29
CA SER A 187 2.68 6.37 18.60
C SER A 187 2.31 7.40 17.53
N LEU A 188 3.29 8.20 17.07
CA LEU A 188 3.09 9.19 16.01
C LEU A 188 2.77 8.53 14.66
N HIS A 189 3.46 7.44 14.34
CA HIS A 189 3.21 6.67 13.12
C HIS A 189 1.80 6.07 13.12
N GLY A 190 1.41 5.39 14.21
CA GLY A 190 0.07 4.83 14.37
C GLY A 190 -1.03 5.88 14.29
N PHE A 191 -0.82 7.04 14.90
CA PHE A 191 -1.74 8.18 14.77
C PHE A 191 -1.86 8.67 13.32
N ALA A 192 -0.74 8.88 12.63
CA ALA A 192 -0.72 9.33 11.25
C ALA A 192 -1.39 8.32 10.30
N LEU A 193 -1.12 7.03 10.49
CA LEU A 193 -1.73 5.94 9.71
C LEU A 193 -3.24 5.84 9.98
N CYS A 194 -3.68 6.05 11.23
CA CYS A 194 -5.09 6.13 11.58
C CYS A 194 -5.79 7.31 10.88
N VAL A 195 -5.18 8.49 10.85
CA VAL A 195 -5.70 9.65 10.11
C VAL A 195 -5.82 9.34 8.62
N VAL A 196 -4.81 8.70 8.03
CA VAL A 196 -4.81 8.27 6.62
C VAL A 196 -5.91 7.25 6.35
N MET A 197 -6.10 6.28 7.25
CA MET A 197 -7.19 5.29 7.18
C MET A 197 -8.56 5.97 7.20
N LEU A 198 -8.80 6.90 8.11
CA LEU A 198 -10.05 7.65 8.20
C LEU A 198 -10.30 8.49 6.95
N ARG A 199 -9.25 9.12 6.39
CA ARG A 199 -9.34 9.84 5.12
C ARG A 199 -9.68 8.91 3.97
N TYR A 200 -9.00 7.77 3.89
CA TYR A 200 -9.26 6.75 2.86
C TYR A 200 -10.70 6.21 2.94
N TRP A 201 -11.19 5.91 4.15
CA TRP A 201 -12.57 5.48 4.37
C TRP A 201 -13.58 6.47 3.78
N ARG A 202 -13.42 7.77 4.08
CA ARG A 202 -14.31 8.83 3.55
C ARG A 202 -14.27 8.93 2.02
N VAL A 203 -13.09 8.79 1.42
CA VAL A 203 -12.89 8.92 -0.03
C VAL A 203 -13.30 7.64 -0.79
N SER A 204 -13.23 6.47 -0.15
CA SER A 204 -13.52 5.18 -0.78
C SER A 204 -14.91 5.13 -1.45
N GLY A 205 -15.93 5.72 -0.82
CA GLY A 205 -17.29 5.80 -1.35
C GLY A 205 -17.47 6.75 -2.53
N THR A 206 -16.55 7.69 -2.75
CA THR A 206 -16.56 8.59 -3.92
C THR A 206 -15.83 8.00 -5.12
N LEU A 207 -14.80 7.20 -4.90
CA LEU A 207 -14.00 6.58 -5.97
C LEU A 207 -14.85 5.66 -6.87
N LEU A 208 -15.80 4.92 -6.30
CA LEU A 208 -16.68 4.03 -7.06
C LEU A 208 -17.66 4.78 -7.96
N ARG A 209 -18.24 5.87 -7.44
CA ARG A 209 -19.22 6.69 -8.17
C ARG A 209 -18.60 7.36 -9.40
N HIS A 210 -17.35 7.81 -9.30
CA HIS A 210 -16.68 8.43 -10.44
C HIS A 210 -16.46 7.44 -11.59
N ARG A 211 -16.16 6.17 -11.28
CA ARG A 211 -16.02 5.13 -12.30
C ARG A 211 -17.35 4.80 -12.98
N GLU A 212 -18.43 4.65 -12.21
CA GLU A 212 -19.78 4.40 -12.75
C GLU A 212 -20.21 5.52 -13.71
N ASN A 213 -19.92 6.78 -13.39
CA ASN A 213 -20.22 7.92 -14.26
C ASN A 213 -19.44 7.91 -15.59
N ILE A 214 -18.17 7.48 -15.60
CA ILE A 214 -17.36 7.41 -16.84
C ILE A 214 -17.98 6.38 -17.80
N TYR A 215 -18.38 5.20 -17.31
CA TYR A 215 -19.04 4.21 -18.16
C TYR A 215 -20.45 4.66 -18.55
N GLY A 216 -21.19 5.31 -17.66
CA GLY A 216 -22.51 5.87 -17.97
C GLY A 216 -22.50 6.89 -19.11
N GLN A 217 -21.43 7.69 -19.25
CA GLN A 217 -21.29 8.63 -20.37
C GLN A 217 -20.79 7.99 -21.67
N SER A 218 -20.09 6.85 -21.60
CA SER A 218 -19.60 6.15 -22.79
C SER A 218 -20.65 5.31 -23.53
N ILE A 219 -21.83 5.13 -22.93
CA ILE A 219 -22.94 4.31 -23.45
C ILE A 219 -24.05 5.18 -24.07
N VAL A 220 -23.87 6.50 -24.16
CA VAL A 220 -24.80 7.44 -24.82
C VAL A 220 -24.24 7.87 -26.18
#